data_AF-A0A949WKM3-F1
#
_entry.id   AF-A0A949WKM3-F1
#
_cell.length_a   1.000
_cell.length_b   1.000
_cell.length_c   1.000
_cell.angle_alpha   90.00
_cell.angle_beta   90.00
_cell.angle_gamma   90.00
#
_symmetry.space_group_name_H-M   'P 1'
#
loop_
_entity.id
_entity.type
_entity.pdbx_description
1 polymer ?
#
loop_
_entity_poly.entity_id
_entity_poly.type
_entity_poly.pdbx_seq_one_letter_code
_entity_poly.pdbx_strand_id
1 'polypeptide(L)'
;MIVDRLPSIQGKKHLLDLNDRGLDVQAAQEKVYSFFLEIVQTQEPEDVLQEFKDLFINCLDSANPNSELGIYQIFVGSNEPEFRNTLKRTCYILINNWENRRKYKYIQKLIDSFAEYKPKNSSSCSRKINIFRAWLNNFINSKDCQELNLFAIRHEEKSKLHWTKRYSSYLLLAQSTDKNNPKEQQQAAKRLSKQLKDKFKFELAMYIARSQSAASNVNRYRNPSILGDEVLRLIKVIVVRKGVFSYENIANIFVKQTRSQNLHEFKHSLLKYLIYSVNHQGFTETLEQQLSHKLFRWKTDYDGVKIDKNLLLRACNKIIDCLISENGKEPSQLFILLLSKGNPLTLVITLLKIVLISKYSRRHLEMRIANIINYYENFQEEECDWVINFIEIFNITFAIYAENVEYNLIKMKDKSTQNQEKTNLDTYRIFSQLKLHSKE
;
A
#
# COMPACT_ATOMS: atom_id res chain seq x y z
N MET A 1 34.54 37.34 -19.37
CA MET A 1 33.40 37.84 -18.57
C MET A 1 33.01 36.73 -17.62
N ILE A 2 33.19 37.01 -16.34
CA ILE A 2 32.95 36.12 -15.20
C ILE A 2 31.45 35.96 -15.06
N VAL A 3 30.95 34.73 -15.10
CA VAL A 3 29.58 34.40 -14.68
C VAL A 3 29.70 33.83 -13.27
N ASP A 4 29.22 34.62 -12.32
CA ASP A 4 29.21 34.35 -10.89
C ASP A 4 28.54 33.01 -10.59
N ARG A 5 29.32 32.07 -10.05
CA ARG A 5 28.81 30.93 -9.28
C ARG A 5 28.92 31.28 -7.79
N LEU A 6 27.79 31.55 -7.14
CA LEU A 6 27.63 31.59 -5.69
C LEU A 6 26.18 31.14 -5.36
N PRO A 7 25.88 30.37 -4.28
CA PRO A 7 26.72 30.00 -3.14
C PRO A 7 26.58 28.51 -2.74
N SER A 8 27.24 27.56 -3.43
CA SER A 8 27.25 26.14 -2.99
C SER A 8 28.31 25.80 -1.94
N ILE A 9 29.30 26.69 -1.77
CA ILE A 9 30.50 26.43 -0.95
C ILE A 9 30.28 26.77 0.54
N GLN A 10 29.35 27.67 0.89
CA GLN A 10 29.12 28.07 2.28
C GLN A 10 28.42 26.98 3.12
N GLY A 11 27.42 26.28 2.56
CA GLY A 11 26.74 25.17 3.25
C GLY A 11 27.66 23.97 3.49
N LYS A 12 28.52 23.65 2.51
CA LYS A 12 29.52 22.58 2.62
C LYS A 12 30.55 22.91 3.71
N LYS A 13 31.04 24.16 3.78
CA LYS A 13 31.95 24.60 4.87
C LYS A 13 31.28 24.50 6.25
N HIS A 14 30.01 24.86 6.38
CA HIS A 14 29.31 24.83 7.67
C HIS A 14 28.98 23.41 8.18
N LEU A 15 28.88 22.43 7.27
CA LEU A 15 28.81 21.00 7.60
C LEU A 15 30.20 20.38 7.85
N LEU A 16 31.27 20.95 7.30
CA LEU A 16 32.65 20.48 7.50
C LEU A 16 33.30 21.03 8.79
N ASP A 17 32.82 22.17 9.32
CA ASP A 17 33.22 22.75 10.61
C ASP A 17 32.67 21.98 11.85
N LEU A 18 32.30 20.70 11.69
CA LEU A 18 31.89 19.81 12.78
C LEU A 18 33.07 19.29 13.63
N ASN A 19 34.27 19.79 13.38
CA ASN A 19 35.53 19.25 13.88
C ASN A 19 35.85 19.58 15.34
N ASP A 20 34.99 20.30 16.09
CA ASP A 20 35.35 20.66 17.46
C ASP A 20 34.18 20.58 18.44
N ARG A 21 34.41 19.79 19.50
CA ARG A 21 33.55 19.49 20.67
C ARG A 21 32.48 18.43 20.42
N GLY A 22 32.50 17.39 21.26
CA GLY A 22 31.55 16.27 21.33
C GLY A 22 30.10 16.66 21.05
N LEU A 23 29.75 16.70 19.77
CA LEU A 23 28.43 17.04 19.28
C LEU A 23 27.55 15.81 19.48
N ASP A 24 26.42 16.04 20.14
CA ASP A 24 25.32 15.08 20.17
C ASP A 24 24.97 14.69 18.73
N VAL A 25 24.99 13.38 18.46
CA VAL A 25 24.66 12.79 17.15
C VAL A 25 23.33 13.31 16.64
N GLN A 26 22.37 13.54 17.54
CA GLN A 26 21.05 14.07 17.20
C GLN A 26 21.11 15.51 16.67
N ALA A 27 21.91 16.38 17.31
CA ALA A 27 22.06 17.76 16.87
C ALA A 27 22.72 17.85 15.49
N ALA A 28 23.68 16.97 15.22
CA ALA A 28 24.34 16.90 13.93
C ALA A 28 23.42 16.32 12.83
N GLN A 29 22.62 15.30 13.15
CA GLN A 29 21.56 14.80 12.26
C GLN A 29 20.57 15.90 11.88
N GLU A 30 20.12 16.70 12.84
CA GLU A 30 19.16 17.79 12.58
C GLU A 30 19.74 18.88 11.68
N LYS A 31 21.06 19.15 11.75
CA LYS A 31 21.74 20.02 10.78
C LYS A 31 21.70 19.45 9.37
N VAL A 32 21.94 18.14 9.20
CA VAL A 32 21.84 17.49 7.88
C VAL A 32 20.42 17.59 7.34
N TYR A 33 19.40 17.30 8.17
CA TYR A 33 18.01 17.40 7.74
C TYR A 33 17.60 18.83 7.36
N SER A 34 18.01 19.81 8.16
CA SER A 34 17.74 21.24 7.90
C SER A 34 18.40 21.70 6.60
N PHE A 35 19.65 21.29 6.36
CA PHE A 35 20.36 21.56 5.12
C PHE A 35 19.59 21.02 3.89
N PHE A 36 19.18 19.75 3.91
CA PHE A 36 18.44 19.17 2.78
C PHE A 36 17.03 19.78 2.62
N LEU A 37 16.38 20.16 3.72
CA LEU A 37 15.11 20.88 3.68
C LEU A 37 15.24 22.26 3.03
N GLU A 38 16.34 22.96 3.28
CA GLU A 38 16.62 24.27 2.68
C GLU A 38 16.94 24.14 1.18
N ILE A 39 17.93 23.33 0.81
CA ILE A 39 18.38 23.26 -0.58
C ILE A 39 17.32 22.67 -1.51
N VAL A 40 16.49 21.72 -1.03
CA VAL A 40 15.40 21.18 -1.85
C VAL A 40 14.31 22.21 -2.14
N GLN A 41 14.24 23.27 -1.32
CA GLN A 41 13.32 24.37 -1.52
C GLN A 41 13.86 25.44 -2.46
N THR A 42 15.16 25.73 -2.36
CA THR A 42 15.82 26.89 -3.01
C THR A 42 16.59 26.56 -4.29
N GLN A 43 17.07 25.32 -4.47
CA GLN A 43 17.91 24.92 -5.60
C GLN A 43 17.19 23.98 -6.59
N GLU A 44 17.81 23.79 -7.76
CA GLU A 44 17.30 22.85 -8.77
C GLU A 44 17.50 21.40 -8.33
N PRO A 45 16.56 20.47 -8.66
CA PRO A 45 16.64 19.08 -8.18
C PRO A 45 17.89 18.31 -8.62
N GLU A 46 18.54 18.70 -9.72
CA GLU A 46 19.80 18.09 -10.17
C GLU A 46 20.95 18.42 -9.22
N ASP A 47 21.06 19.69 -8.80
CA ASP A 47 22.09 20.14 -7.86
C ASP A 47 21.88 19.50 -6.48
N VAL A 48 20.63 19.46 -6.02
CA VAL A 48 20.26 18.81 -4.75
C VAL A 48 20.59 17.32 -4.77
N LEU A 49 20.34 16.63 -5.87
CA LEU A 49 20.69 15.23 -6.04
C LEU A 49 22.22 15.04 -6.06
N GLN A 50 22.95 15.94 -6.71
CA GLN A 50 24.41 15.88 -6.72
C GLN A 50 24.99 16.08 -5.32
N GLU A 51 24.48 17.04 -4.55
CA GLU A 51 24.90 17.24 -3.15
C GLU A 51 24.56 16.00 -2.30
N PHE A 52 23.40 15.37 -2.50
CA PHE A 52 23.09 14.10 -1.85
C PHE A 52 24.12 13.01 -2.17
N LYS A 53 24.43 12.81 -3.47
CA LYS A 53 25.42 11.82 -3.92
C LYS A 53 26.79 12.12 -3.35
N ASP A 54 27.22 13.38 -3.38
CA ASP A 54 28.50 13.80 -2.85
C ASP A 54 28.61 13.54 -1.35
N LEU A 55 27.53 13.77 -0.62
CA LEU A 55 27.51 13.63 0.83
C LEU A 55 27.45 12.18 1.32
N PHE A 56 26.68 11.30 0.66
CA PHE A 56 26.42 9.94 1.13
C PHE A 56 27.01 8.80 0.30
N ILE A 57 27.49 9.08 -0.92
CA ILE A 57 27.94 8.05 -1.87
C ILE A 57 29.37 8.33 -2.32
N ASN A 58 29.60 9.43 -3.03
CA ASN A 58 30.87 9.72 -3.71
C ASN A 58 32.02 10.00 -2.72
N CYS A 59 31.73 10.58 -1.56
CA CYS A 59 32.71 10.83 -0.49
C CYS A 59 33.44 9.55 -0.05
N LEU A 60 32.75 8.41 -0.04
CA LEU A 60 33.31 7.12 0.34
C LEU A 60 34.26 6.55 -0.71
N ASP A 61 34.21 7.05 -1.95
CA ASP A 61 34.99 6.55 -3.09
C ASP A 61 36.05 7.55 -3.57
N SER A 62 36.26 8.65 -2.83
CA SER A 62 37.33 9.59 -3.12
C SER A 62 38.70 8.98 -2.78
N ALA A 63 39.66 9.05 -3.71
CA ALA A 63 40.96 8.39 -3.60
C ALA A 63 41.93 9.06 -2.60
N ASN A 64 41.48 10.13 -1.91
CA ASN A 64 42.33 10.87 -1.01
C ASN A 64 42.23 10.27 0.41
N PRO A 65 43.28 9.64 0.95
CA PRO A 65 43.30 9.10 2.31
C PRO A 65 43.16 10.19 3.40
N ASN A 66 43.35 11.46 3.03
CA ASN A 66 43.14 12.64 3.87
C ASN A 66 41.83 13.37 3.57
N SER A 67 40.92 12.79 2.76
CA SER A 67 39.58 13.36 2.61
C SER A 67 38.91 13.38 3.97
N GLU A 68 38.53 14.57 4.42
CA GLU A 68 37.72 14.72 5.63
C GLU A 68 36.52 13.80 5.48
N LEU A 69 36.29 12.92 6.47
CA LEU A 69 35.13 12.02 6.51
C LEU A 69 33.80 12.80 6.49
N GLY A 70 33.82 14.13 6.46
CA GLY A 70 32.66 15.00 6.34
C GLY A 70 31.61 14.65 7.37
N ILE A 71 30.37 14.45 6.92
CA ILE A 71 29.26 14.02 7.79
C ILE A 71 29.50 12.68 8.48
N TYR A 72 30.39 11.83 7.97
CA TYR A 72 30.68 10.54 8.60
C TYR A 72 31.47 10.69 9.89
N GLN A 73 32.12 11.84 10.12
CA GLN A 73 32.70 12.15 11.43
C GLN A 73 31.65 12.14 12.55
N ILE A 74 30.41 12.55 12.25
CA ILE A 74 29.27 12.49 13.19
C ILE A 74 29.04 11.07 13.70
N PHE A 75 29.27 10.08 12.83
CA PHE A 75 29.03 8.68 13.15
C PHE A 75 30.27 7.96 13.70
N VAL A 76 31.40 8.64 13.85
CA VAL A 76 32.60 8.04 14.46
C VAL A 76 32.32 7.83 15.95
N GLY A 77 32.19 6.56 16.35
CA GLY A 77 31.79 6.17 17.71
C GLY A 77 30.28 5.91 17.86
N SER A 78 29.49 6.15 16.81
CA SER A 78 28.08 5.73 16.72
C SER A 78 27.94 4.35 16.09
N ASN A 79 26.71 3.82 16.08
CA ASN A 79 26.38 2.55 15.45
C ASN A 79 25.72 2.73 14.06
N GLU A 80 25.69 1.64 13.28
CA GLU A 80 25.10 1.59 11.95
C GLU A 80 23.62 2.08 11.87
N PRO A 81 22.74 1.79 12.87
CA PRO A 81 21.38 2.33 12.90
C PRO A 81 21.26 3.85 12.76
N GLU A 82 22.11 4.63 13.43
CA GLU A 82 22.05 6.10 13.36
C GLU A 82 22.36 6.62 11.96
N PHE A 83 23.37 6.04 11.31
CA PHE A 83 23.70 6.35 9.92
C PHE A 83 22.53 6.01 8.99
N ARG A 84 21.97 4.80 9.12
CA ARG A 84 20.82 4.35 8.31
C ARG A 84 19.61 5.25 8.48
N ASN A 85 19.27 5.62 9.71
CA ASN A 85 18.16 6.53 10.00
C ASN A 85 18.36 7.90 9.36
N THR A 86 19.59 8.41 9.39
CA THR A 86 19.95 9.69 8.77
C THR A 86 19.79 9.66 7.26
N LEU A 87 20.36 8.64 6.62
CA LEU A 87 20.24 8.42 5.18
C LEU A 87 18.78 8.26 4.77
N LYS A 88 18.04 7.39 5.47
CA LYS A 88 16.62 7.11 5.25
C LYS A 88 15.77 8.37 5.35
N ARG A 89 15.87 9.12 6.45
CA ARG A 89 15.08 10.35 6.66
C ARG A 89 15.41 11.39 5.59
N THR A 90 16.68 11.53 5.21
CA THR A 90 17.11 12.45 4.14
C THR A 90 16.47 12.09 2.80
N CYS A 91 16.47 10.80 2.41
CA CYS A 91 15.76 10.35 1.21
C CYS A 91 14.28 10.76 1.22
N TYR A 92 13.58 10.59 2.35
CA TYR A 92 12.17 10.95 2.46
C TYR A 92 11.90 12.45 2.50
N ILE A 93 12.84 13.27 2.98
CA ILE A 93 12.78 14.74 2.85
C ILE A 93 12.76 15.11 1.37
N LEU A 94 13.68 14.56 0.58
CA LEU A 94 13.78 14.82 -0.86
C LEU A 94 12.54 14.30 -1.61
N ILE A 95 12.13 13.06 -1.35
CA ILE A 95 10.95 12.44 -1.98
C ILE A 95 9.69 13.27 -1.74
N ASN A 96 9.41 13.68 -0.50
CA ASN A 96 8.22 14.49 -0.21
C ASN A 96 8.20 15.81 -0.97
N ASN A 97 9.34 16.50 -1.02
CA ASN A 97 9.44 17.80 -1.69
C ASN A 97 9.32 17.65 -3.22
N TRP A 98 10.01 16.68 -3.81
CA TRP A 98 9.92 16.42 -5.24
C TRP A 98 8.55 15.89 -5.65
N GLU A 99 7.89 15.06 -4.84
CA GLU A 99 6.53 14.59 -5.11
C GLU A 99 5.54 15.76 -5.15
N ASN A 100 5.61 16.67 -4.17
CA ASN A 100 4.77 17.87 -4.14
C ASN A 100 5.00 18.78 -5.36
N ARG A 101 6.24 18.89 -5.84
CA ARG A 101 6.62 19.67 -7.02
C ARG A 101 6.50 18.88 -8.35
N ARG A 102 5.95 17.66 -8.31
CA ARG A 102 5.81 16.75 -9.47
C ARG A 102 7.13 16.43 -10.20
N LYS A 103 8.26 16.47 -9.48
CA LYS A 103 9.61 16.20 -9.98
C LYS A 103 9.95 14.69 -9.89
N TYR A 104 9.06 13.84 -10.39
CA TYR A 104 9.15 12.37 -10.23
C TYR A 104 10.43 11.73 -10.81
N LYS A 105 10.96 12.30 -11.90
CA LYS A 105 12.23 11.86 -12.52
C LYS A 105 13.40 11.84 -11.51
N TYR A 106 13.42 12.78 -10.57
CA TYR A 106 14.51 12.89 -9.59
C TYR A 106 14.36 11.88 -8.44
N ILE A 107 13.13 11.49 -8.11
CA ILE A 107 12.87 10.37 -7.21
C ILE A 107 13.44 9.07 -7.81
N GLN A 108 13.21 8.85 -9.10
CA GLN A 108 13.79 7.72 -9.82
C GLN A 108 15.32 7.76 -9.80
N LYS A 109 15.93 8.89 -10.20
CA LYS A 109 17.39 9.05 -10.18
C LYS A 109 18.01 8.83 -8.79
N LEU A 110 17.34 9.28 -7.72
CA LEU A 110 17.80 9.05 -6.34
C LEU A 110 17.83 7.55 -6.03
N ILE A 111 16.78 6.81 -6.41
CA ILE A 111 16.70 5.36 -6.20
C ILE A 111 17.74 4.63 -7.06
N ASP A 112 17.87 5.01 -8.33
CA ASP A 112 18.87 4.45 -9.25
C ASP A 112 20.31 4.63 -8.72
N SER A 113 20.56 5.73 -7.99
CA SER A 113 21.87 5.99 -7.38
C SER A 113 22.31 4.91 -6.40
N PHE A 114 21.35 4.23 -5.75
CA PHE A 114 21.64 3.08 -4.89
C PHE A 114 21.81 1.80 -5.69
N ALA A 115 21.00 1.59 -6.74
CA ALA A 115 21.07 0.40 -7.59
C ALA A 115 22.37 0.36 -8.43
N GLU A 116 22.89 1.52 -8.84
CA GLU A 116 24.12 1.68 -9.61
C GLU A 116 25.38 1.68 -8.74
N TYR A 117 25.24 1.76 -7.42
CA TYR A 117 26.37 1.86 -6.50
C TYR A 117 27.25 0.60 -6.56
N LYS A 118 28.53 0.80 -6.85
CA LYS A 118 29.56 -0.25 -6.82
C LYS A 118 30.75 0.28 -6.03
N PRO A 119 31.05 -0.29 -4.85
CA PRO A 119 32.16 0.18 -4.03
C PRO A 119 33.48 0.02 -4.79
N LYS A 120 34.32 1.06 -4.79
CA LYS A 120 35.65 0.97 -5.41
C LYS A 120 36.59 0.19 -4.49
N ASN A 121 37.08 -0.95 -4.96
CA ASN A 121 38.12 -1.73 -4.28
C ASN A 121 39.47 -1.01 -4.45
N SER A 122 39.76 -0.06 -3.56
CA SER A 122 41.06 0.60 -3.48
C SER A 122 41.82 0.08 -2.26
N SER A 123 43.01 -0.49 -2.47
CA SER A 123 43.93 -1.00 -1.44
C SER A 123 44.45 0.07 -0.47
N SER A 124 44.18 1.36 -0.75
CA SER A 124 44.65 2.51 0.03
C SER A 124 43.57 3.17 0.92
N CYS A 125 42.39 2.55 1.10
CA CYS A 125 41.33 3.14 1.93
C CYS A 125 41.51 2.90 3.44
N SER A 126 41.14 3.90 4.25
CA SER A 126 41.19 3.80 5.71
C SER A 126 40.15 2.80 6.24
N ARG A 127 40.42 2.18 7.40
CA ARG A 127 39.49 1.24 8.06
C ARG A 127 38.10 1.84 8.30
N LYS A 128 38.03 3.15 8.59
CA LYS A 128 36.76 3.86 8.82
C LYS A 128 35.91 3.95 7.55
N ILE A 129 36.52 4.25 6.40
CA ILE A 129 35.81 4.32 5.11
C ILE A 129 35.20 2.96 4.75
N ASN A 130 35.94 1.87 4.99
CA ASN A 130 35.42 0.52 4.73
C ASN A 130 34.21 0.17 5.61
N ILE A 131 34.17 0.64 6.87
CA ILE A 131 33.01 0.47 7.75
C ILE A 131 31.79 1.19 7.16
N PHE A 132 31.94 2.44 6.73
CA PHE A 132 30.81 3.21 6.17
C PHE A 132 30.34 2.67 4.81
N ARG A 133 31.25 2.16 3.97
CA ARG A 133 30.87 1.42 2.76
C ARG A 133 30.08 0.16 3.09
N ALA A 134 30.49 -0.58 4.12
CA ALA A 134 29.73 -1.74 4.59
C ALA A 134 28.34 -1.33 5.06
N TRP A 135 28.20 -0.23 5.83
CA TRP A 135 26.91 0.27 6.28
C TRP A 135 26.01 0.71 5.12
N LEU A 136 26.56 1.40 4.10
CA LEU A 136 25.82 1.77 2.90
C LEU A 136 25.37 0.52 2.12
N ASN A 137 26.25 -0.46 1.93
CA ASN A 137 25.89 -1.74 1.30
C ASN A 137 24.81 -2.47 2.10
N ASN A 138 24.91 -2.51 3.43
CA ASN A 138 23.91 -3.12 4.27
C ASN A 138 22.57 -2.36 4.20
N PHE A 139 22.58 -1.03 4.00
CA PHE A 139 21.38 -0.24 3.75
C PHE A 139 20.74 -0.59 2.41
N ILE A 140 21.53 -0.64 1.33
CA ILE A 140 21.07 -0.99 -0.02
C ILE A 140 20.41 -2.38 -0.03
N ASN A 141 20.97 -3.34 0.70
CA ASN A 141 20.44 -4.70 0.81
C ASN A 141 19.33 -4.87 1.87
N SER A 142 18.90 -3.78 2.52
CA SER A 142 17.89 -3.85 3.59
C SER A 142 16.49 -3.55 3.11
N LYS A 143 15.53 -3.91 3.96
CA LYS A 143 14.11 -3.57 3.80
C LYS A 143 13.90 -2.05 3.62
N ASP A 144 14.67 -1.20 4.27
CA ASP A 144 14.52 0.26 4.13
C ASP A 144 14.73 0.74 2.69
N CYS A 145 15.68 0.14 1.96
CA CYS A 145 15.92 0.46 0.56
C CYS A 145 14.84 -0.17 -0.34
N GLN A 146 14.37 -1.38 -0.04
CA GLN A 146 13.23 -1.98 -0.73
C GLN A 146 11.97 -1.12 -0.60
N GLU A 147 11.75 -0.54 0.58
CA GLU A 147 10.64 0.39 0.84
C GLU A 147 10.76 1.68 0.03
N LEU A 148 11.97 2.23 -0.13
CA LEU A 148 12.24 3.38 -1.00
C LEU A 148 11.97 3.07 -2.48
N ASN A 149 12.28 1.86 -2.94
CA ASN A 149 12.04 1.44 -4.32
C ASN A 149 10.55 1.52 -4.72
N LEU A 150 9.62 1.50 -3.76
CA LEU A 150 8.19 1.67 -4.07
C LEU A 150 7.85 3.05 -4.64
N PHE A 151 8.71 4.06 -4.46
CA PHE A 151 8.49 5.41 -4.98
C PHE A 151 8.95 5.57 -6.43
N ALA A 152 9.72 4.62 -6.97
CA ALA A 152 10.17 4.56 -8.38
C ALA A 152 9.12 3.96 -9.35
N ILE A 153 8.07 3.32 -8.84
CA ILE A 153 7.11 2.52 -9.64
C ILE A 153 6.46 3.29 -10.80
N ARG A 154 6.38 4.62 -10.74
CA ARG A 154 5.78 5.45 -11.80
C ARG A 154 6.55 5.42 -13.12
N HIS A 155 7.84 5.10 -13.09
CA HIS A 155 8.74 5.17 -14.24
C HIS A 155 9.20 3.80 -14.74
N GLU A 156 8.99 2.72 -13.98
CA GLU A 156 9.35 1.38 -14.40
C GLU A 156 8.35 0.81 -15.42
N GLU A 157 8.85 0.18 -16.48
CA GLU A 157 8.04 -0.56 -17.44
C GLU A 157 7.39 -1.78 -16.76
N LYS A 158 6.05 -1.87 -16.83
CA LYS A 158 5.22 -2.92 -16.19
C LYS A 158 5.70 -4.36 -16.42
N SER A 159 6.44 -4.63 -17.49
CA SER A 159 6.93 -5.96 -17.88
C SER A 159 8.17 -6.43 -17.11
N LYS A 160 8.89 -5.55 -16.40
CA LYS A 160 10.11 -5.89 -15.65
C LYS A 160 9.93 -5.84 -14.12
N LEU A 161 8.76 -5.45 -13.64
CA LEU A 161 8.50 -5.35 -12.21
C LEU A 161 8.10 -6.71 -11.65
N HIS A 162 8.64 -7.04 -10.48
CA HIS A 162 8.11 -8.11 -9.63
C HIS A 162 6.61 -7.92 -9.37
N TRP A 163 5.82 -9.00 -9.36
CA TRP A 163 4.36 -8.95 -9.30
C TRP A 163 3.83 -8.16 -8.10
N THR A 164 4.53 -8.20 -6.96
CA THR A 164 4.16 -7.48 -5.73
C THR A 164 4.10 -5.97 -5.92
N LYS A 165 4.91 -5.41 -6.84
CA LYS A 165 4.93 -3.96 -7.12
C LYS A 165 3.62 -3.46 -7.75
N ARG A 166 2.79 -4.35 -8.30
CA ARG A 166 1.42 -4.02 -8.74
C ARG A 166 0.52 -3.61 -7.58
N TYR A 167 0.81 -4.15 -6.40
CA TYR A 167 0.01 -3.99 -5.18
C TYR A 167 0.65 -3.02 -4.17
N SER A 168 1.60 -2.20 -4.61
CA SER A 168 2.34 -1.27 -3.74
C SER A 168 1.47 -0.28 -2.98
N SER A 169 0.23 -0.04 -3.42
CA SER A 169 -0.70 0.77 -2.65
C SER A 169 -0.96 0.22 -1.23
N TYR A 170 -0.91 -1.11 -1.04
CA TYR A 170 -1.02 -1.76 0.26
C TYR A 170 0.30 -1.75 1.02
N LEU A 171 1.42 -2.00 0.34
CA LEU A 171 2.75 -1.94 0.95
C LEU A 171 3.07 -0.54 1.50
N LEU A 172 2.76 0.51 0.73
CA LEU A 172 2.88 1.90 1.15
C LEU A 172 1.91 2.24 2.28
N LEU A 173 0.72 1.64 2.31
CA LEU A 173 -0.17 1.81 3.46
C LEU A 173 0.48 1.26 4.74
N ALA A 174 1.11 0.08 4.67
CA ALA A 174 1.83 -0.51 5.79
C ALA A 174 2.96 0.39 6.27
N GLN A 175 3.79 0.90 5.36
CA GLN A 175 4.83 1.87 5.69
C GLN A 175 4.28 3.14 6.36
N SER A 176 3.11 3.62 5.92
CA SER A 176 2.47 4.81 6.49
C SER A 176 1.93 4.64 7.91
N THR A 177 1.76 3.40 8.35
CA THR A 177 1.21 3.07 9.67
C THR A 177 2.26 2.67 10.69
N ASP A 178 3.47 2.33 10.22
CA ASP A 178 4.55 1.92 11.09
C ASP A 178 5.07 3.12 11.89
N LYS A 179 4.99 3.02 13.22
CA LYS A 179 5.41 4.07 14.14
C LYS A 179 6.94 4.22 14.20
N ASN A 180 7.68 3.19 13.79
CA ASN A 180 9.13 3.22 13.76
C ASN A 180 9.66 4.01 12.55
N ASN A 181 8.83 4.21 11.52
CA ASN A 181 9.20 4.98 10.35
C ASN A 181 9.19 6.49 10.65
N PRO A 182 10.13 7.28 10.09
CA PRO A 182 10.11 8.73 10.19
C PRO A 182 8.80 9.35 9.70
N LYS A 183 8.42 10.51 10.24
CA LYS A 183 7.17 11.21 9.86
C LYS A 183 7.15 11.51 8.37
N GLU A 184 8.30 11.85 7.79
CA GLU A 184 8.49 12.12 6.37
C GLU A 184 8.16 10.87 5.54
N GLN A 185 8.64 9.69 5.94
CA GLN A 185 8.27 8.43 5.27
C GLN A 185 6.78 8.15 5.38
N GLN A 186 6.21 8.28 6.59
CA GLN A 186 4.80 7.99 6.80
C GLN A 186 3.90 8.87 5.92
N GLN A 187 4.26 10.16 5.78
CA GLN A 187 3.54 11.11 4.94
C GLN A 187 3.67 10.79 3.44
N ALA A 188 4.89 10.52 2.96
CA ALA A 188 5.15 10.17 1.57
C ALA A 188 4.37 8.91 1.19
N ALA A 189 4.46 7.85 2.00
CA ALA A 189 3.80 6.59 1.74
C ALA A 189 2.27 6.71 1.78
N LYS A 190 1.71 7.49 2.72
CA LYS A 190 0.27 7.77 2.77
C LYS A 190 -0.23 8.48 1.52
N ARG A 191 0.50 9.49 1.03
CA ARG A 191 0.14 10.25 -0.18
C ARG A 191 0.19 9.35 -1.41
N LEU A 192 1.29 8.65 -1.62
CA LEU A 192 1.47 7.78 -2.78
C LEU A 192 0.47 6.62 -2.78
N SER A 193 0.23 5.97 -1.64
CA SER A 193 -0.79 4.92 -1.49
C SER A 193 -2.17 5.40 -1.94
N LYS A 194 -2.60 6.58 -1.48
CA LYS A 194 -3.89 7.18 -1.86
C LYS A 194 -3.93 7.46 -3.37
N GLN A 195 -2.88 8.08 -3.92
CA GLN A 195 -2.81 8.40 -5.35
C GLN A 195 -2.88 7.14 -6.23
N LEU A 196 -2.20 6.06 -5.85
CA LEU A 196 -2.25 4.79 -6.59
C LEU A 196 -3.65 4.17 -6.56
N LYS A 197 -4.34 4.18 -5.40
CA LYS A 197 -5.72 3.69 -5.30
C LYS A 197 -6.69 4.53 -6.12
N ASP A 198 -6.57 5.85 -6.10
CA ASP A 198 -7.44 6.73 -6.86
C ASP A 198 -7.17 6.61 -8.38
N LYS A 199 -5.91 6.45 -8.79
CA LYS A 199 -5.53 6.12 -10.16
C LYS A 199 -6.16 4.80 -10.61
N PHE A 200 -6.06 3.74 -9.81
CA PHE A 200 -6.66 2.44 -10.12
C PHE A 200 -8.18 2.55 -10.32
N LYS A 201 -8.90 3.25 -9.43
CA LYS A 201 -10.35 3.48 -9.56
C LYS A 201 -10.69 4.20 -10.87
N PHE A 202 -9.94 5.26 -11.19
CA PHE A 202 -10.15 6.03 -12.41
C PHE A 202 -9.90 5.18 -13.65
N GLU A 203 -8.79 4.45 -13.71
CA GLU A 203 -8.46 3.55 -14.82
C GLU A 203 -9.53 2.45 -14.98
N LEU A 204 -10.03 1.90 -13.87
CA LEU A 204 -11.10 0.89 -13.89
C LEU A 204 -12.41 1.47 -14.45
N ALA A 205 -12.83 2.65 -13.98
CA ALA A 205 -14.02 3.33 -14.50
C ALA A 205 -13.89 3.65 -16.00
N MET A 206 -12.73 4.15 -16.43
CA MET A 206 -12.44 4.44 -17.83
C MET A 206 -12.43 3.20 -18.72
N TYR A 207 -11.85 2.10 -18.23
CA TYR A 207 -11.86 0.82 -18.94
C TYR A 207 -13.29 0.32 -19.15
N ILE A 208 -14.12 0.32 -18.10
CA ILE A 208 -15.53 -0.09 -18.18
C ILE A 208 -16.33 0.75 -19.17
N ALA A 209 -16.21 2.09 -19.08
CA ALA A 209 -16.98 3.00 -19.93
C ALA A 209 -16.63 2.80 -21.42
N ARG A 210 -15.39 2.41 -21.73
CA ARG A 210 -14.91 2.27 -23.10
C ARG A 210 -15.09 0.88 -23.67
N SER A 211 -14.90 -0.18 -22.88
CA SER A 211 -15.07 -1.57 -23.33
C SER A 211 -16.50 -1.89 -23.78
N GLN A 212 -17.47 -1.05 -23.39
CA GLN A 212 -18.87 -1.22 -23.74
C GLN A 212 -19.39 -0.25 -24.81
N SER A 213 -18.50 0.56 -25.41
CA SER A 213 -18.85 1.48 -26.50
C SER A 213 -18.70 0.79 -27.85
N ALA A 214 -19.72 0.86 -28.70
CA ALA A 214 -19.67 0.29 -30.06
C ALA A 214 -18.59 0.92 -30.96
N ALA A 215 -18.07 2.10 -30.58
CA ALA A 215 -17.03 2.83 -31.31
C ALA A 215 -15.61 2.61 -30.76
N SER A 216 -15.41 1.71 -29.78
CA SER A 216 -14.10 1.50 -29.19
C SER A 216 -13.26 0.54 -30.03
N ASN A 217 -12.22 1.06 -30.69
CA ASN A 217 -11.09 0.23 -31.10
C ASN A 217 -10.48 -0.42 -29.84
N VAL A 218 -10.43 -1.74 -29.82
CA VAL A 218 -9.98 -2.64 -28.74
C VAL A 218 -8.65 -2.21 -28.10
N ASN A 219 -7.82 -1.44 -28.81
CA ASN A 219 -6.45 -1.09 -28.40
C ASN A 219 -6.27 0.25 -27.67
N ARG A 220 -7.31 1.07 -27.44
CA ARG A 220 -7.06 2.44 -26.91
C ARG A 220 -6.75 2.51 -25.41
N TYR A 221 -7.34 1.66 -24.56
CA TYR A 221 -7.13 1.73 -23.10
C TYR A 221 -6.87 0.35 -22.50
N ARG A 222 -5.77 0.23 -21.75
CA ARG A 222 -5.32 -1.02 -21.14
C ARG A 222 -6.18 -1.34 -19.90
N ASN A 223 -6.55 -2.61 -19.76
CA ASN A 223 -7.19 -3.13 -18.56
C ASN A 223 -6.24 -2.94 -17.35
N PRO A 224 -6.67 -2.30 -16.24
CA PRO A 224 -5.84 -2.13 -15.06
C PRO A 224 -5.65 -3.40 -14.23
N SER A 225 -6.39 -4.48 -14.51
CA SER A 225 -6.34 -5.77 -13.81
C SER A 225 -5.73 -6.88 -14.68
N ILE A 226 -5.20 -7.92 -14.03
CA ILE A 226 -4.69 -9.15 -14.68
C ILE A 226 -5.83 -9.99 -15.26
N LEU A 227 -7.05 -9.88 -14.71
CA LEU A 227 -8.15 -10.80 -15.02
C LEU A 227 -8.69 -10.66 -16.46
N GLY A 228 -8.13 -9.78 -17.30
CA GLY A 228 -8.56 -9.63 -18.69
C GLY A 228 -10.05 -9.31 -18.80
N ASP A 229 -10.74 -9.93 -19.76
CA ASP A 229 -12.16 -9.65 -20.00
C ASP A 229 -13.09 -10.17 -18.89
N GLU A 230 -12.63 -11.11 -18.04
CA GLU A 230 -13.37 -11.58 -16.87
C GLU A 230 -13.64 -10.47 -15.85
N VAL A 231 -12.86 -9.38 -15.88
CA VAL A 231 -13.10 -8.18 -15.07
C VAL A 231 -14.53 -7.66 -15.28
N LEU A 232 -15.00 -7.60 -16.53
CA LEU A 232 -16.33 -7.06 -16.83
C LEU A 232 -17.43 -7.96 -16.29
N ARG A 233 -17.28 -9.28 -16.46
CA ARG A 233 -18.21 -10.26 -15.89
C ARG A 233 -18.24 -10.17 -14.37
N LEU A 234 -17.06 -10.09 -13.73
CA LEU A 234 -16.93 -9.92 -12.29
C LEU A 234 -17.63 -8.64 -11.80
N ILE A 235 -17.39 -7.50 -12.46
CA ILE A 235 -18.06 -6.24 -12.12
C ILE A 235 -19.58 -6.38 -12.25
N LYS A 236 -20.08 -6.99 -13.33
CA LYS A 236 -21.53 -7.22 -13.51
C LYS A 236 -22.09 -8.04 -12.34
N VAL A 237 -21.44 -9.15 -11.96
CA VAL A 237 -21.86 -9.96 -10.79
C VAL A 237 -21.89 -9.12 -9.51
N ILE A 238 -20.88 -8.29 -9.28
CA ILE A 238 -20.78 -7.45 -8.09
C ILE A 238 -21.86 -6.36 -8.07
N VAL A 239 -22.13 -5.71 -9.20
CA VAL A 239 -23.09 -4.61 -9.31
C VAL A 239 -24.54 -5.11 -9.28
N VAL A 240 -24.86 -6.29 -9.85
CA VAL A 240 -26.19 -6.91 -9.73
C VAL A 240 -26.57 -7.06 -8.24
N ARG A 241 -25.61 -7.48 -7.42
CA ARG A 241 -25.80 -7.66 -5.97
C ARG A 241 -25.88 -6.34 -5.19
N LYS A 242 -25.72 -5.20 -5.86
CA LYS A 242 -25.81 -3.84 -5.30
C LYS A 242 -27.23 -3.23 -5.41
N GLY A 243 -28.21 -3.96 -5.98
CA GLY A 243 -29.61 -3.55 -6.12
C GLY A 243 -30.40 -3.45 -4.80
N VAL A 244 -31.72 -3.71 -4.82
CA VAL A 244 -32.64 -3.50 -3.67
C VAL A 244 -32.18 -4.21 -2.38
N PHE A 245 -31.47 -5.34 -2.50
CA PHE A 245 -30.80 -6.06 -1.40
C PHE A 245 -29.28 -5.83 -1.38
N SER A 246 -28.85 -4.57 -1.49
CA SER A 246 -27.42 -4.23 -1.48
C SER A 246 -26.76 -4.65 -0.16
N TYR A 247 -25.49 -5.06 -0.23
CA TYR A 247 -24.73 -5.38 1.00
C TYR A 247 -24.68 -4.20 1.98
N GLU A 248 -24.77 -2.96 1.48
CA GLU A 248 -24.83 -1.75 2.30
C GLU A 248 -26.15 -1.65 3.07
N ASN A 249 -27.29 -1.93 2.44
CA ASN A 249 -28.59 -1.98 3.09
C ASN A 249 -28.63 -3.06 4.18
N ILE A 250 -28.12 -4.26 3.87
CA ILE A 250 -28.08 -5.37 4.83
C ILE A 250 -27.15 -5.03 6.00
N ALA A 251 -25.99 -4.41 5.76
CA ALA A 251 -25.10 -3.95 6.82
C ALA A 251 -25.77 -2.90 7.73
N ASN A 252 -26.49 -1.94 7.14
CA ASN A 252 -27.23 -0.92 7.89
C ASN A 252 -28.33 -1.51 8.76
N ILE A 253 -29.07 -2.50 8.25
CA ILE A 253 -30.08 -3.24 9.01
C ILE A 253 -29.42 -4.00 10.17
N PHE A 254 -28.33 -4.72 9.90
CA PHE A 254 -27.59 -5.48 10.92
C PHE A 254 -27.10 -4.56 12.04
N VAL A 255 -26.47 -3.44 11.72
CA VAL A 255 -25.99 -2.48 12.73
C VAL A 255 -27.15 -1.91 13.55
N LYS A 256 -28.30 -1.61 12.93
CA LYS A 256 -29.48 -1.11 13.67
C LYS A 256 -30.04 -2.16 14.64
N GLN A 257 -30.11 -3.43 14.20
CA GLN A 257 -30.67 -4.53 15.00
C GLN A 257 -29.76 -4.97 16.16
N THR A 258 -28.45 -4.79 16.03
CA THR A 258 -27.47 -5.27 17.02
C THR A 258 -27.04 -4.23 18.07
N ARG A 259 -27.53 -2.98 17.99
CA ARG A 259 -27.15 -1.87 18.89
C ARG A 259 -27.38 -2.14 20.38
N SER A 260 -28.42 -2.88 20.73
CA SER A 260 -28.79 -3.14 22.13
C SER A 260 -28.28 -4.48 22.65
N GLN A 261 -27.63 -5.27 21.81
CA GLN A 261 -27.14 -6.60 22.18
C GLN A 261 -25.91 -6.50 23.08
N ASN A 262 -25.77 -7.50 23.94
CA ASN A 262 -24.51 -7.76 24.62
C ASN A 262 -23.52 -8.45 23.67
N LEU A 263 -22.24 -8.52 24.06
CA LEU A 263 -21.20 -9.08 23.21
C LEU A 263 -21.45 -10.56 22.86
N HIS A 264 -21.99 -11.34 23.79
CA HIS A 264 -22.31 -12.74 23.53
C HIS A 264 -23.34 -12.92 22.41
N GLU A 265 -24.48 -12.23 22.52
CA GLU A 265 -25.54 -12.22 21.49
C GLU A 265 -25.01 -11.69 20.15
N PHE A 266 -24.20 -10.64 20.20
CA PHE A 266 -23.61 -10.04 19.02
C PHE A 266 -22.71 -11.01 18.27
N LYS A 267 -21.90 -11.82 18.95
CA LYS A 267 -21.05 -12.85 18.32
C LYS A 267 -21.89 -13.83 17.49
N HIS A 268 -23.02 -14.28 18.03
CA HIS A 268 -23.96 -15.15 17.30
C HIS A 268 -24.59 -14.44 16.09
N SER A 269 -25.10 -13.22 16.30
CA SER A 269 -25.69 -12.43 15.22
C SER A 269 -24.70 -12.13 14.11
N LEU A 270 -23.45 -11.83 14.44
CA LEU A 270 -22.38 -11.53 13.50
C LEU A 270 -22.04 -12.75 12.64
N LEU A 271 -21.92 -13.94 13.24
CA LEU A 271 -21.66 -15.17 12.50
C LEU A 271 -22.79 -15.46 11.49
N LYS A 272 -24.05 -15.33 11.93
CA LYS A 272 -25.23 -15.49 11.05
C LYS A 272 -25.23 -14.46 9.90
N TYR A 273 -24.87 -13.21 10.19
CA TYR A 273 -24.79 -12.15 9.18
C TYR A 273 -23.72 -12.42 8.10
N LEU A 274 -22.56 -12.94 8.50
CA LEU A 274 -21.49 -13.25 7.56
C LEU A 274 -21.89 -14.38 6.60
N ILE A 275 -22.60 -15.40 7.11
CA ILE A 275 -23.06 -16.56 6.35
C ILE A 275 -24.31 -16.25 5.50
N TYR A 276 -25.13 -15.29 5.92
CA TYR A 276 -26.35 -14.91 5.21
C TYR A 276 -26.08 -14.61 3.72
N SER A 277 -26.93 -15.12 2.82
CA SER A 277 -26.82 -14.91 1.36
C SER A 277 -25.49 -15.39 0.73
N VAL A 278 -24.83 -16.39 1.31
CA VAL A 278 -23.66 -17.05 0.71
C VAL A 278 -24.08 -18.38 0.07
N ASN A 279 -24.00 -18.48 -1.25
CA ASN A 279 -24.53 -19.63 -2.02
C ASN A 279 -23.62 -20.88 -2.02
N HIS A 280 -22.56 -20.93 -1.22
CA HIS A 280 -21.57 -22.02 -1.25
C HIS A 280 -21.54 -22.76 0.09
N GLN A 281 -22.25 -23.88 0.19
CA GLN A 281 -22.47 -24.60 1.44
C GLN A 281 -21.15 -25.05 2.11
N GLY A 282 -20.19 -25.58 1.35
CA GLY A 282 -18.89 -25.97 1.91
C GLY A 282 -18.07 -24.80 2.47
N PHE A 283 -18.31 -23.58 1.95
CA PHE A 283 -17.67 -22.36 2.47
C PHE A 283 -18.34 -21.94 3.79
N THR A 284 -19.67 -21.95 3.84
CA THR A 284 -20.42 -21.54 5.02
C THR A 284 -20.17 -22.48 6.20
N GLU A 285 -20.15 -23.79 5.96
CA GLU A 285 -19.84 -24.79 6.99
C GLU A 285 -18.42 -24.63 7.53
N THR A 286 -17.43 -24.47 6.63
CA THR A 286 -16.03 -24.25 7.02
C THR A 286 -15.88 -22.96 7.84
N LEU A 287 -16.49 -21.87 7.37
CA LEU A 287 -16.47 -20.58 8.04
C LEU A 287 -17.11 -20.68 9.42
N GLU A 288 -18.30 -21.28 9.53
CA GLU A 288 -19.03 -21.43 10.78
C GLU A 288 -18.24 -22.26 11.81
N GLN A 289 -17.72 -23.42 11.41
CA GLN A 289 -16.98 -24.32 12.30
C GLN A 289 -15.71 -23.66 12.84
N GLN A 290 -14.92 -23.02 11.97
CA GLN A 290 -13.62 -22.46 12.35
C GLN A 290 -13.75 -21.10 13.06
N LEU A 291 -14.71 -20.26 12.63
CA LEU A 291 -14.87 -18.93 13.18
C LEU A 291 -15.65 -18.94 14.50
N SER A 292 -16.64 -19.82 14.66
CA SER A 292 -17.42 -19.92 15.91
C SER A 292 -16.50 -20.13 17.11
N HIS A 293 -15.64 -21.15 17.05
CA HIS A 293 -14.72 -21.49 18.13
C HIS A 293 -13.81 -20.30 18.52
N LYS A 294 -13.21 -19.64 17.53
CA LYS A 294 -12.31 -18.50 17.75
C LYS A 294 -13.04 -17.26 18.26
N LEU A 295 -14.25 -17.00 17.75
CA LEU A 295 -15.04 -15.82 18.10
C LEU A 295 -15.68 -15.94 19.48
N PHE A 296 -16.20 -17.12 19.85
CA PHE A 296 -16.81 -17.32 21.17
C PHE A 296 -15.78 -17.27 22.30
N ARG A 297 -14.56 -17.80 22.09
CA ARG A 297 -13.45 -17.68 23.06
C ARG A 297 -12.88 -16.27 23.19
N TRP A 298 -13.15 -15.37 22.25
CA TRP A 298 -12.59 -14.02 22.28
C TRP A 298 -13.33 -13.12 23.27
N LYS A 299 -12.62 -12.59 24.27
CA LYS A 299 -13.16 -11.63 25.27
C LYS A 299 -14.43 -12.11 25.99
N THR A 300 -14.43 -13.35 26.48
CA THR A 300 -15.52 -13.91 27.30
C THR A 300 -15.86 -13.04 28.52
N ASP A 301 -14.86 -12.39 29.12
CA ASP A 301 -15.07 -11.51 30.29
C ASP A 301 -15.94 -10.28 29.99
N TYR A 302 -16.14 -9.97 28.70
CA TYR A 302 -16.93 -8.84 28.23
C TYR A 302 -18.29 -9.28 27.66
N ASP A 303 -18.67 -10.56 27.78
CA ASP A 303 -19.86 -11.12 27.13
C ASP A 303 -21.16 -10.45 27.57
N GLY A 304 -21.25 -10.00 28.82
CA GLY A 304 -22.40 -9.23 29.32
C GLY A 304 -22.39 -7.74 28.96
N VAL A 305 -21.30 -7.22 28.39
CA VAL A 305 -21.15 -5.79 28.05
C VAL A 305 -21.87 -5.49 26.74
N LYS A 306 -22.63 -4.38 26.71
CA LYS A 306 -23.29 -3.90 25.49
C LYS A 306 -22.28 -3.50 24.42
N ILE A 307 -22.60 -3.81 23.16
CA ILE A 307 -21.75 -3.44 22.03
C ILE A 307 -21.72 -1.93 21.84
N ASP A 308 -20.53 -1.35 21.95
CA ASP A 308 -20.23 0.00 21.51
C ASP A 308 -19.44 -0.01 20.20
N LYS A 309 -19.15 1.19 19.66
CA LYS A 309 -18.39 1.33 18.41
C LYS A 309 -16.97 0.74 18.53
N ASN A 310 -16.36 0.77 19.72
CA ASN A 310 -15.01 0.25 19.94
C ASN A 310 -14.97 -1.28 19.96
N LEU A 311 -15.90 -1.92 20.65
CA LEU A 311 -16.07 -3.37 20.68
C LEU A 311 -16.43 -3.89 19.29
N LEU A 312 -17.31 -3.20 18.56
CA LEU A 312 -17.61 -3.53 17.16
C LEU A 312 -16.35 -3.52 16.29
N LEU A 313 -15.55 -2.44 16.35
CA LEU A 313 -14.28 -2.33 15.62
C LEU A 313 -13.32 -3.46 15.99
N ARG A 314 -13.14 -3.74 17.28
CA ARG A 314 -12.25 -4.80 17.78
C ARG A 314 -12.72 -6.19 17.33
N ALA A 315 -14.03 -6.46 17.37
CA ALA A 315 -14.60 -7.72 16.91
C ALA A 315 -14.39 -7.90 15.40
N CYS A 316 -14.67 -6.86 14.61
CA CYS A 316 -14.45 -6.87 13.16
C CYS A 316 -12.97 -7.10 12.82
N ASN A 317 -12.04 -6.41 13.50
CA ASN A 317 -10.61 -6.60 13.30
C ASN A 317 -10.15 -8.02 13.68
N LYS A 318 -10.70 -8.60 14.77
CA LYS A 318 -10.39 -9.98 15.16
C LYS A 318 -10.86 -10.99 14.11
N ILE A 319 -12.04 -10.78 13.51
CA ILE A 319 -12.51 -11.65 12.43
C ILE A 319 -11.64 -11.51 11.19
N ILE A 320 -11.23 -10.29 10.83
CA ILE A 320 -10.26 -10.06 9.75
C ILE A 320 -8.95 -10.81 10.02
N ASP A 321 -8.45 -10.80 11.25
CA ASP A 321 -7.26 -11.56 11.64
C ASP A 321 -7.46 -13.06 11.44
N CYS A 322 -8.59 -13.61 11.89
CA CYS A 322 -8.93 -15.02 11.71
C CYS A 322 -9.10 -15.40 10.23
N LEU A 323 -9.57 -14.49 9.38
CA LEU A 323 -9.82 -14.75 7.95
C LEU A 323 -8.59 -14.57 7.07
N ILE A 324 -7.66 -13.68 7.45
CA ILE A 324 -6.49 -13.32 6.63
C ILE A 324 -5.19 -13.76 7.30
N SER A 325 -4.83 -13.18 8.45
CA SER A 325 -3.57 -13.43 9.14
C SER A 325 -3.68 -13.09 10.63
N GLU A 326 -3.48 -14.09 11.50
CA GLU A 326 -3.62 -13.94 12.95
C GLU A 326 -2.35 -13.39 13.61
N ASN A 327 -1.19 -13.86 13.16
CA ASN A 327 0.12 -13.42 13.65
C ASN A 327 0.64 -12.17 12.92
N GLY A 328 -0.06 -11.73 11.87
CA GLY A 328 0.34 -10.61 11.03
C GLY A 328 1.57 -10.88 10.16
N LYS A 329 1.98 -12.14 10.01
CA LYS A 329 3.11 -12.54 9.17
C LYS A 329 2.68 -13.54 8.11
N GLU A 330 1.98 -14.59 8.52
CA GLU A 330 1.63 -15.72 7.67
C GLU A 330 0.12 -15.72 7.39
N PRO A 331 -0.31 -16.29 6.25
CA PRO A 331 -1.72 -16.55 6.00
C PRO A 331 -2.32 -17.45 7.09
N SER A 332 -3.51 -17.10 7.54
CA SER A 332 -4.27 -17.95 8.46
C SER A 332 -4.65 -19.27 7.77
N GLN A 333 -4.76 -20.35 8.54
CA GLN A 333 -5.25 -21.63 8.00
C GLN A 333 -6.62 -21.50 7.35
N LEU A 334 -7.48 -20.63 7.90
CA LEU A 334 -8.80 -20.36 7.36
C LEU A 334 -8.72 -19.65 6.00
N PHE A 335 -7.77 -18.71 5.82
CA PHE A 335 -7.52 -18.06 4.53
C PHE A 335 -7.24 -19.08 3.43
N ILE A 336 -6.29 -19.99 3.69
CA ILE A 336 -5.86 -21.04 2.74
C ILE A 336 -7.02 -22.01 2.47
N LEU A 337 -7.75 -22.41 3.52
CA LEU A 337 -8.85 -23.35 3.39
C LEU A 337 -10.05 -22.78 2.60
N LEU A 338 -10.40 -21.52 2.84
CA LEU A 338 -11.51 -20.87 2.16
C LEU A 338 -11.19 -20.59 0.68
N LEU A 339 -9.93 -20.34 0.35
CA LEU A 339 -9.51 -20.11 -1.04
C LEU A 339 -9.26 -21.42 -1.81
N SER A 340 -8.87 -22.50 -1.14
CA SER A 340 -8.75 -23.83 -1.79
C SER A 340 -10.11 -24.49 -2.03
N LYS A 341 -11.08 -24.30 -1.13
CA LYS A 341 -12.42 -24.92 -1.23
C LYS A 341 -13.48 -24.02 -1.85
N GLY A 342 -13.18 -22.75 -2.10
CA GLY A 342 -14.20 -21.75 -2.41
C GLY A 342 -13.79 -20.80 -3.54
N ASN A 343 -14.78 -20.06 -4.04
CA ASN A 343 -14.52 -18.97 -4.97
C ASN A 343 -13.93 -17.77 -4.20
N PRO A 344 -12.78 -17.20 -4.62
CA PRO A 344 -12.17 -16.03 -3.97
C PRO A 344 -13.14 -14.85 -3.78
N LEU A 345 -14.09 -14.68 -4.70
CA LEU A 345 -15.14 -13.66 -4.59
C LEU A 345 -15.98 -13.82 -3.32
N THR A 346 -16.27 -15.05 -2.88
CA THR A 346 -17.07 -15.29 -1.67
C THR A 346 -16.34 -14.80 -0.42
N LEU A 347 -15.03 -15.05 -0.33
CA LEU A 347 -14.21 -14.52 0.76
C LEU A 347 -14.15 -12.99 0.70
N VAL A 348 -13.92 -12.41 -0.48
CA VAL A 348 -13.89 -10.95 -0.67
C VAL A 348 -15.22 -10.30 -0.27
N ILE A 349 -16.36 -10.90 -0.61
CA ILE A 349 -17.68 -10.41 -0.19
C ILE A 349 -17.84 -10.51 1.33
N THR A 350 -17.37 -11.60 1.95
CA THR A 350 -17.40 -11.75 3.41
C THR A 350 -16.58 -10.63 4.09
N LEU A 351 -15.41 -10.31 3.55
CA LEU A 351 -14.58 -9.21 4.04
C LEU A 351 -15.23 -7.84 3.81
N LEU A 352 -15.89 -7.65 2.67
CA LEU A 352 -16.66 -6.44 2.35
C LEU A 352 -17.78 -6.22 3.38
N LYS A 353 -18.56 -7.26 3.71
CA LYS A 353 -19.60 -7.18 4.75
C LYS A 353 -19.05 -6.68 6.09
N ILE A 354 -17.89 -7.17 6.51
CA ILE A 354 -17.22 -6.71 7.75
C ILE A 354 -16.89 -5.22 7.68
N VAL A 355 -16.35 -4.75 6.55
CA VAL A 355 -16.02 -3.33 6.37
C VAL A 355 -17.26 -2.44 6.29
N LEU A 356 -18.38 -2.94 5.76
CA LEU A 356 -19.63 -2.19 5.68
C LEU A 356 -20.26 -1.96 7.07
N ILE A 357 -20.15 -2.92 7.99
CA ILE A 357 -20.62 -2.73 9.38
C ILE A 357 -19.63 -1.90 10.23
N SER A 358 -18.33 -1.94 9.91
CA SER A 358 -17.27 -1.19 10.59
C SER A 358 -16.30 -0.58 9.57
N LYS A 359 -16.60 0.65 9.11
CA LYS A 359 -15.77 1.35 8.10
C LYS A 359 -14.30 1.50 8.53
N TYR A 360 -14.06 1.69 9.83
CA TYR A 360 -12.72 1.83 10.40
C TYR A 360 -11.88 0.55 10.31
N SER A 361 -12.52 -0.62 10.20
CA SER A 361 -11.84 -1.91 10.00
C SER A 361 -11.20 -2.04 8.62
N ARG A 362 -11.57 -1.18 7.64
CA ARG A 362 -10.96 -1.18 6.30
C ARG A 362 -9.44 -1.02 6.37
N ARG A 363 -8.95 -0.09 7.19
CA ARG A 363 -7.51 0.16 7.32
C ARG A 363 -6.79 -1.09 7.84
N HIS A 364 -7.37 -1.78 8.82
CA HIS A 364 -6.84 -3.02 9.37
C HIS A 364 -6.83 -4.15 8.34
N LEU A 365 -7.89 -4.29 7.56
CA LEU A 365 -7.96 -5.25 6.46
C LEU A 365 -6.85 -5.02 5.42
N GLU A 366 -6.70 -3.79 4.96
CA GLU A 366 -5.68 -3.43 3.98
C GLU A 366 -4.25 -3.67 4.52
N MET A 367 -4.03 -3.51 5.84
CA MET A 367 -2.79 -3.91 6.50
C MET A 367 -2.56 -5.42 6.45
N ARG A 368 -3.59 -6.24 6.69
CA ARG A 368 -3.47 -7.69 6.57
C ARG A 368 -3.19 -8.13 5.14
N ILE A 369 -3.78 -7.48 4.14
CA ILE A 369 -3.43 -7.71 2.74
C ILE A 369 -1.96 -7.39 2.47
N ALA A 370 -1.43 -6.29 3.00
CA ALA A 370 0.01 -5.97 2.88
C ALA A 370 0.90 -7.08 3.48
N ASN A 371 0.49 -7.66 4.60
CA ASN A 371 1.23 -8.76 5.23
C ASN A 371 1.23 -10.03 4.36
N ILE A 372 0.09 -10.35 3.73
CA ILE A 372 0.01 -11.46 2.77
C ILE A 372 0.93 -11.22 1.56
N ILE A 373 0.94 -10.00 1.00
CA ILE A 373 1.82 -9.66 -0.12
C ILE A 373 3.29 -9.84 0.27
N ASN A 374 3.69 -9.36 1.46
CA ASN A 374 5.07 -9.51 1.95
C ASN A 374 5.43 -10.99 2.20
N TYR A 375 4.48 -11.81 2.68
CA TYR A 375 4.72 -13.23 2.89
C TYR A 375 5.03 -13.95 1.57
N TYR A 376 4.26 -13.67 0.53
CA TYR A 376 4.41 -14.29 -0.78
C TYR A 376 5.48 -13.63 -1.67
N GLU A 377 6.15 -12.57 -1.22
CA GLU A 377 7.12 -11.82 -2.04
C GLU A 377 8.30 -12.67 -2.52
N ASN A 378 8.72 -13.67 -1.74
CA ASN A 378 9.87 -14.52 -2.08
C ASN A 378 9.48 -15.77 -2.90
N PHE A 379 8.20 -15.94 -3.23
CA PHE A 379 7.69 -17.08 -3.99
C PHE A 379 7.58 -16.73 -5.48
N GLN A 380 7.64 -17.74 -6.35
CA GLN A 380 7.49 -17.53 -7.79
C GLN A 380 6.04 -17.11 -8.11
N GLU A 381 5.86 -16.33 -9.19
CA GLU A 381 4.56 -15.77 -9.55
C GLU A 381 3.53 -16.88 -9.81
N GLU A 382 3.96 -17.97 -10.46
CA GLU A 382 3.13 -19.13 -10.80
C GLU A 382 2.59 -19.86 -9.57
N GLU A 383 3.35 -19.87 -8.47
CA GLU A 383 2.92 -20.46 -7.19
C GLU A 383 1.93 -19.56 -6.44
N CYS A 384 1.91 -18.26 -6.79
CA CYS A 384 1.11 -17.22 -6.15
C CYS A 384 -0.19 -16.91 -6.88
N ASP A 385 -0.49 -17.57 -8.01
CA ASP A 385 -1.64 -17.30 -8.87
C ASP A 385 -2.97 -17.17 -8.12
N TRP A 386 -3.23 -18.07 -7.15
CA TRP A 386 -4.47 -18.04 -6.37
C TRP A 386 -4.55 -16.81 -5.43
N VAL A 387 -3.42 -16.37 -4.86
CA VAL A 387 -3.33 -15.17 -4.02
C VAL A 387 -3.47 -13.92 -4.89
N ILE A 388 -2.78 -13.89 -6.01
CA ILE A 388 -2.82 -12.81 -7.00
C ILE A 388 -4.27 -12.61 -7.47
N ASN A 389 -4.95 -13.69 -7.87
CA ASN A 389 -6.35 -13.67 -8.25
C ASN A 389 -7.27 -13.16 -7.12
N PHE A 390 -7.04 -13.60 -5.88
CA PHE A 390 -7.77 -13.08 -4.72
C PHE A 390 -7.56 -11.56 -4.53
N ILE A 391 -6.32 -11.07 -4.63
CA ILE A 391 -6.00 -9.64 -4.49
C ILE A 391 -6.62 -8.83 -5.63
N GLU A 392 -6.64 -9.33 -6.87
CA GLU A 392 -7.31 -8.69 -8.00
C GLU A 392 -8.82 -8.54 -7.77
N ILE A 393 -9.49 -9.64 -7.37
CA ILE A 393 -10.91 -9.62 -7.06
C ILE A 393 -11.20 -8.68 -5.88
N PHE A 394 -10.34 -8.67 -4.87
CA PHE A 394 -10.38 -7.75 -3.74
C PHE A 394 -10.31 -6.29 -4.19
N ASN A 395 -9.30 -5.94 -5.01
CA ASN A 395 -9.09 -4.59 -5.54
C ASN A 395 -10.31 -4.09 -6.30
N ILE A 396 -10.82 -4.90 -7.23
CA ILE A 396 -11.98 -4.57 -8.05
C ILE A 396 -13.22 -4.39 -7.17
N THR A 397 -13.48 -5.33 -6.26
CA THR A 397 -14.66 -5.26 -5.39
C THR A 397 -14.64 -4.02 -4.50
N PHE A 398 -13.52 -3.73 -3.85
CA PHE A 398 -13.38 -2.56 -2.98
C PHE A 398 -13.26 -1.23 -3.75
N ALA A 399 -12.92 -1.25 -5.04
CA ALA A 399 -13.03 -0.10 -5.92
C ALA A 399 -14.49 0.19 -6.30
N ILE A 400 -15.28 -0.85 -6.61
CA ILE A 400 -16.72 -0.72 -6.93
C ILE A 400 -17.53 -0.25 -5.73
N TYR A 401 -17.20 -0.74 -4.54
CA TYR A 401 -17.82 -0.31 -3.28
C TYR A 401 -17.18 0.94 -2.66
N ALA A 402 -16.22 1.57 -3.34
CA ALA A 402 -15.67 2.84 -2.87
C ALA A 402 -16.71 3.96 -2.95
N GLU A 403 -16.67 4.89 -1.99
CA GLU A 403 -17.70 5.94 -1.83
C GLU A 403 -17.73 6.95 -2.99
N ASN A 404 -16.71 6.99 -3.86
CA ASN A 404 -16.52 8.10 -4.81
C ASN A 404 -17.11 7.83 -6.22
N VAL A 405 -17.36 6.58 -6.58
CA VAL A 405 -17.85 6.20 -7.92
C VAL A 405 -19.03 5.23 -7.77
N GLU A 406 -20.17 5.62 -8.34
CA GLU A 406 -21.33 4.75 -8.48
C GLU A 406 -21.24 3.95 -9.76
N TYR A 407 -21.48 2.65 -9.64
CA TYR A 407 -21.55 1.74 -10.77
C TYR A 407 -22.98 1.23 -10.88
N ASN A 408 -23.63 1.49 -12.01
CA ASN A 408 -25.02 1.14 -12.27
C ASN A 408 -25.11 0.20 -13.48
N LEU A 409 -26.05 -0.74 -13.46
CA LEU A 409 -26.32 -1.62 -14.59
C LEU A 409 -27.56 -1.12 -15.34
N ILE A 410 -27.44 -0.94 -16.64
CA ILE A 410 -28.56 -0.60 -17.53
C ILE A 410 -28.78 -1.77 -18.48
N LYS A 411 -30.00 -2.33 -18.45
CA LYS A 411 -30.42 -3.35 -19.40
C LYS A 411 -30.63 -2.71 -20.76
N MET A 412 -29.89 -3.14 -21.77
CA MET A 412 -30.14 -2.71 -23.14
C MET A 412 -31.36 -3.48 -23.65
N LYS A 413 -32.31 -2.80 -24.30
CA LYS A 413 -33.46 -3.47 -24.92
C LYS A 413 -32.97 -4.23 -26.15
N ASP A 414 -32.90 -5.56 -26.06
CA ASP A 414 -32.80 -6.39 -27.25
C ASP A 414 -34.19 -6.55 -27.87
N LYS A 415 -34.31 -6.20 -29.15
CA LYS A 415 -35.45 -6.52 -30.01
C LYS A 415 -35.37 -8.00 -30.41
N SER A 416 -35.49 -8.93 -29.47
CA SER A 416 -35.88 -10.31 -29.82
C SER A 416 -36.11 -11.17 -28.57
N THR A 417 -37.35 -11.66 -28.52
CA THR A 417 -37.82 -12.91 -27.92
C THR A 417 -37.85 -13.01 -26.40
N GLN A 418 -39.09 -12.99 -25.90
CA GLN A 418 -39.50 -13.52 -24.61
C GLN A 418 -39.06 -15.00 -24.46
N ASN A 419 -38.85 -15.40 -23.21
CA ASN A 419 -38.58 -16.76 -22.70
C ASN A 419 -37.11 -17.20 -22.65
N GLN A 420 -36.44 -16.86 -21.53
CA GLN A 420 -35.94 -17.82 -20.54
C GLN A 420 -35.26 -17.06 -19.38
N GLU A 421 -35.66 -17.35 -18.14
CA GLU A 421 -35.09 -16.81 -16.91
C GLU A 421 -33.70 -17.37 -16.59
N LYS A 422 -32.72 -16.99 -17.40
CA LYS A 422 -31.32 -16.91 -16.97
C LYS A 422 -30.90 -15.48 -17.21
N THR A 423 -30.50 -14.77 -16.14
CA THR A 423 -29.92 -13.42 -16.22
C THR A 423 -28.70 -13.46 -17.14
N ASN A 424 -28.91 -13.23 -18.43
CA ASN A 424 -27.82 -13.11 -19.39
C ASN A 424 -27.14 -11.76 -19.13
N LEU A 425 -26.01 -11.81 -18.42
CA LEU A 425 -25.23 -10.65 -18.02
C LEU A 425 -24.75 -9.84 -19.24
N ASP A 426 -24.73 -10.43 -20.44
CA ASP A 426 -24.29 -9.75 -21.67
C ASP A 426 -25.27 -8.70 -22.18
N THR A 427 -26.54 -8.77 -21.77
CA THR A 427 -27.58 -7.77 -22.08
C THR A 427 -27.44 -6.47 -21.26
N TYR A 428 -26.56 -6.45 -20.25
CA TYR A 428 -26.38 -5.31 -19.36
C TYR A 428 -25.08 -4.55 -19.66
N ARG A 429 -25.20 -3.22 -19.71
CA ARG A 429 -24.07 -2.29 -19.71
C ARG A 429 -23.87 -1.69 -18.32
N ILE A 430 -22.62 -1.52 -17.94
CA ILE A 430 -22.16 -0.90 -16.70
C ILE A 430 -21.86 0.57 -16.99
N PHE A 431 -22.48 1.45 -16.22
CA PHE A 431 -22.22 2.89 -16.22
C PHE A 431 -21.52 3.28 -14.93
N SER A 432 -20.53 4.15 -15.02
CA SER A 432 -19.86 4.73 -13.86
C SER A 432 -20.15 6.23 -13.78
N GLN A 433 -20.51 6.70 -12.58
CA GLN A 433 -20.80 8.11 -12.31
C GLN A 433 -20.07 8.53 -11.04
N LEU A 434 -19.50 9.73 -11.01
CA LEU A 434 -18.95 10.31 -9.79
C LEU A 434 -20.09 10.66 -8.84
N LYS A 435 -20.01 10.25 -7.56
CA LYS A 435 -20.97 10.72 -6.56
C LYS A 435 -20.83 12.22 -6.39
N LEU A 436 -21.87 12.98 -6.73
CA LEU A 436 -21.98 14.36 -6.29
C LEU A 436 -22.22 14.31 -4.78
N HIS A 437 -21.28 14.81 -3.98
CA HIS A 437 -21.54 15.00 -2.56
C HIS A 437 -22.71 15.97 -2.43
N SER A 438 -23.90 15.47 -2.06
CA SER A 438 -24.87 16.30 -1.37
C SER A 438 -24.17 16.78 -0.11
N LYS A 439 -23.96 18.10 -0.01
CA LYS A 439 -23.60 18.73 1.26
C LYS A 439 -24.73 18.40 2.23
N GLU A 440 -24.49 17.47 3.15
CA GLU A 440 -25.22 17.35 4.40
C GLU A 440 -24.35 17.88 5.53
#